data_AF-A0A9E1KTG1-F1
#
_entry.id   AF-A0A9E1KTG1-F1
#
_cell.length_a   1.000
_cell.length_b   1.000
_cell.length_c   1.000
_cell.angle_alpha   90.00
_cell.angle_beta   90.00
_cell.angle_gamma   90.00
#
_symmetry.space_group_name_H-M   'P 1'
#
loop_
_entity.id
_entity.type
_entity.pdbx_description
1 polymer ?
#
loop_
_entity_poly.entity_id
_entity_poly.type
_entity_poly.pdbx_seq_one_letter_code
_entity_poly.pdbx_strand_id
1 'polypeptide(L)'
;MGTTKLFKIQVWIRAVIFALPVIAAQVALSQLQGDFGIKPLSSVIAQEQQKKKPQETRRTPALRNKVYEKLAEAQTAAEAKDWKNARGILDDMIDNSGKRALNSYELANVYNLYAFIHYSVEDYNKALGAYRKVVAQPDIPLAMEVNTRYTISQLYFVQEEWKKGIEALLQWFKVAENPPANAYVLLSQGYYQIKDYTKALINVEKAISMYMEKGKTPKEQWYNLARFLYFDKNDVPNAVRVLEELLKYYPKKQYWVQLSHMYGEQGKESWQLAAMETAYAQNMLDKGTEQVTVAYLLLNGDIPYYAGKVLDRGLKDKSIEATSKNYEILGNAWRQAQEVKKAIPAMEKAAAKSDAGELYARLGNVYLDGDHFKKAISSINKGLARGGVKRPDTARLVLGMAYFNDKQYSKARSAFKEAGRDKRSKKYANQWLKYMASELERQKRMREEV
;
A
#
# COMPACT_ATOMS: atom_id res chain seq x y z
N MET A 1 4.84 37.68 -7.76
CA MET A 1 5.47 36.77 -8.74
C MET A 1 6.72 36.19 -8.11
N GLY A 2 6.65 34.94 -7.69
CA GLY A 2 7.76 34.24 -7.05
C GLY A 2 7.43 32.76 -7.05
N THR A 3 8.05 32.04 -7.98
CA THR A 3 7.81 30.65 -8.36
C THR A 3 8.15 29.69 -7.22
N THR A 4 7.17 28.93 -6.78
CA THR A 4 7.33 27.79 -5.87
C THR A 4 8.02 26.65 -6.63
N LYS A 5 9.28 26.38 -6.31
CA LYS A 5 9.97 25.16 -6.76
C LYS A 5 9.28 23.96 -6.13
N LEU A 6 8.53 23.23 -6.95
CA LEU A 6 8.00 21.91 -6.63
C LEU A 6 9.15 20.97 -6.25
N PHE A 7 9.04 20.37 -5.06
CA PHE A 7 9.91 19.31 -4.59
C PHE A 7 9.89 18.15 -5.60
N LYS A 8 11.06 17.69 -6.03
CA LYS A 8 11.22 16.56 -6.95
C LYS A 8 10.69 15.27 -6.32
N ILE A 9 9.59 14.76 -6.85
CA ILE A 9 8.91 13.49 -6.51
C ILE A 9 9.68 12.31 -7.14
N GLN A 10 10.89 12.03 -6.69
CA GLN A 10 11.67 10.88 -7.22
C GLN A 10 12.27 9.95 -6.15
N VAL A 11 11.99 10.17 -4.86
CA VAL A 11 12.68 9.41 -3.78
C VAL A 11 11.79 8.39 -3.06
N TRP A 12 10.46 8.36 -3.29
CA TRP A 12 9.55 7.46 -2.55
C TRP A 12 9.10 6.18 -3.29
N ILE A 13 9.65 5.88 -4.48
CA ILE A 13 9.14 4.78 -5.35
C ILE A 13 9.81 3.40 -5.10
N ARG A 14 10.77 3.24 -4.19
CA ARG A 14 11.55 1.99 -4.08
C ARG A 14 11.20 1.02 -2.95
N ALA A 15 9.96 0.99 -2.44
CA ALA A 15 9.62 0.13 -1.28
C ALA A 15 8.40 -0.81 -1.47
N VAL A 16 8.06 -1.26 -2.67
CA VAL A 16 7.01 -2.31 -2.88
C VAL A 16 7.49 -3.49 -3.74
N ILE A 17 8.80 -3.63 -3.96
CA ILE A 17 9.37 -4.83 -4.58
C ILE A 17 9.81 -5.75 -3.45
N PHE A 18 8.93 -6.60 -2.91
CA PHE A 18 9.29 -7.86 -2.24
C PHE A 18 8.01 -8.64 -1.92
N ALA A 19 7.66 -9.61 -2.79
CA ALA A 19 6.86 -10.81 -2.46
C ALA A 19 6.52 -11.72 -3.66
N LEU A 20 6.98 -11.43 -4.89
CA LEU A 20 6.68 -12.30 -6.05
C LEU A 20 7.60 -13.52 -6.26
N PRO A 21 8.88 -13.58 -5.82
CA PRO A 21 9.71 -14.75 -6.13
C PRO A 21 9.40 -15.98 -5.26
N VAL A 22 8.78 -15.83 -4.09
CA VAL A 22 8.57 -16.97 -3.15
C VAL A 22 7.34 -17.81 -3.52
N ILE A 23 6.39 -17.26 -4.30
CA ILE A 23 5.09 -17.91 -4.54
C ILE A 23 5.15 -18.92 -5.70
N ALA A 24 6.03 -18.72 -6.68
CA ALA A 24 6.18 -19.67 -7.80
C ALA A 24 6.60 -21.07 -7.31
N ALA A 25 7.45 -21.14 -6.28
CA ALA A 25 7.92 -22.41 -5.70
C ALA A 25 6.84 -23.14 -4.88
N GLN A 26 6.07 -22.43 -4.05
CA GLN A 26 5.08 -23.07 -3.16
C GLN A 26 3.83 -23.58 -3.90
N VAL A 27 3.37 -22.85 -4.93
CA VAL A 27 2.21 -23.29 -5.73
C VAL A 27 2.58 -24.47 -6.63
N ALA A 28 3.80 -24.48 -7.18
CA ALA A 28 4.30 -25.58 -7.99
C ALA A 28 4.36 -26.90 -7.20
N LEU A 29 4.87 -26.91 -5.96
CA LEU A 29 4.92 -28.13 -5.14
C LEU A 29 3.54 -28.72 -4.83
N SER A 30 2.56 -27.87 -4.51
CA SER A 30 1.21 -28.34 -4.15
C SER A 30 0.38 -28.84 -5.34
N GLN A 31 0.59 -28.29 -6.55
CA GLN A 31 -0.06 -28.79 -7.77
C GLN A 31 0.66 -30.01 -8.35
N LEU A 32 2.00 -30.05 -8.29
CA LEU A 32 2.78 -31.22 -8.71
C LEU A 32 2.38 -32.47 -7.92
N GLN A 33 2.11 -32.37 -6.61
CA GLN A 33 1.58 -33.49 -5.82
C GLN A 33 0.19 -33.98 -6.28
N GLY A 34 -0.65 -33.10 -6.85
CA GLY A 34 -1.95 -33.47 -7.42
C GLY A 34 -1.87 -34.05 -8.84
N ASP A 35 -0.83 -33.72 -9.59
CA ASP A 35 -0.64 -34.09 -11.00
C ASP A 35 0.03 -35.47 -11.21
N PHE A 36 0.47 -36.16 -10.15
CA PHE A 36 1.01 -37.54 -10.21
C PHE A 36 -0.03 -38.63 -10.49
N GLY A 37 -1.31 -38.29 -10.66
CA GLY A 37 -2.34 -39.31 -10.94
C GLY A 37 -2.55 -40.34 -9.81
N ILE A 38 -1.93 -40.15 -8.65
CA ILE A 38 -2.12 -40.94 -7.44
C ILE A 38 -2.67 -40.00 -6.38
N LYS A 39 -3.99 -40.04 -6.20
CA LYS A 39 -4.61 -39.49 -4.98
C LYS A 39 -3.96 -40.19 -3.79
N PRO A 40 -3.54 -39.49 -2.72
CA PRO A 40 -3.45 -40.16 -1.43
C PRO A 40 -4.86 -40.72 -1.15
N LEU A 41 -4.94 -41.98 -0.72
CA LEU A 41 -6.18 -42.73 -0.53
C LEU A 41 -7.09 -42.16 0.60
N SER A 42 -6.91 -40.89 0.97
CA SER A 42 -7.63 -40.21 2.04
C SER A 42 -7.73 -38.70 1.75
N SER A 43 -8.61 -38.32 0.82
CA SER A 43 -9.41 -37.08 0.92
C SER A 43 -10.40 -37.04 -0.24
N VAL A 44 -11.61 -37.55 0.04
CA VAL A 44 -12.79 -37.23 -0.75
C VAL A 44 -13.09 -35.77 -0.50
N ILE A 45 -12.61 -34.88 -1.37
CA ILE A 45 -13.23 -33.56 -1.50
C ILE A 45 -14.54 -33.82 -2.24
N ALA A 46 -15.64 -33.79 -1.48
CA ALA A 46 -16.99 -33.77 -2.01
C ALA A 46 -17.13 -32.54 -2.91
N GLN A 47 -17.03 -32.76 -4.23
CA GLN A 47 -17.52 -31.80 -5.22
C GLN A 47 -19.02 -32.06 -5.40
N GLU A 48 -19.83 -31.06 -5.09
CA GLU A 48 -21.24 -31.01 -5.48
C GLU A 48 -21.41 -31.41 -6.95
N GLN A 49 -22.36 -32.32 -7.16
CA GLN A 49 -22.69 -32.91 -8.45
C GLN A 49 -23.29 -31.86 -9.40
N GLN A 50 -22.44 -31.14 -10.14
CA GLN A 50 -22.82 -30.69 -11.47
C GLN A 50 -22.56 -31.83 -12.45
N LYS A 51 -23.60 -32.24 -13.20
CA LYS A 51 -23.52 -33.22 -14.29
C LYS A 51 -22.34 -32.87 -15.21
N LYS A 52 -21.22 -33.59 -15.07
CA LYS A 52 -20.06 -33.46 -15.96
C LYS A 52 -20.55 -33.80 -17.38
N LYS A 53 -20.38 -32.86 -18.32
CA LYS A 53 -20.52 -33.16 -19.75
C LYS A 53 -19.59 -34.33 -20.08
N PRO A 54 -19.95 -35.21 -21.03
CA PRO A 54 -19.05 -36.27 -21.49
C PRO A 54 -17.75 -35.61 -21.96
N GLN A 55 -16.63 -35.88 -21.28
CA GLN A 55 -15.32 -35.42 -21.72
C GLN A 55 -14.98 -36.12 -23.03
N GLU A 56 -14.36 -35.43 -23.98
CA GLU A 56 -13.83 -36.08 -25.17
C GLU A 56 -12.76 -37.10 -24.76
N THR A 57 -13.11 -38.39 -24.85
CA THR A 57 -12.19 -39.49 -24.54
C THR A 57 -11.44 -39.90 -25.79
N ARG A 58 -10.12 -39.69 -25.81
CA ARG A 58 -9.25 -40.28 -26.83
C ARG A 58 -9.04 -41.77 -26.56
N ARG A 59 -9.02 -42.57 -27.63
CA ARG A 59 -8.61 -43.97 -27.53
C ARG A 59 -7.12 -44.00 -27.21
N THR A 60 -6.76 -44.62 -26.10
CA THR A 60 -5.40 -44.67 -25.58
C THR A 60 -4.97 -46.13 -25.46
N PRO A 61 -3.70 -46.47 -25.76
CA PRO A 61 -3.18 -47.81 -25.51
C PRO A 61 -3.25 -48.19 -24.03
N ALA A 62 -3.43 -49.47 -23.72
CA ALA A 62 -3.44 -49.95 -22.34
C ALA A 62 -2.03 -49.95 -21.72
N LEU A 63 -1.92 -49.67 -20.43
CA LEU A 63 -0.70 -49.83 -19.64
C LEU A 63 -0.53 -51.30 -19.26
N ARG A 64 0.54 -51.96 -19.73
CA ARG A 64 0.79 -53.37 -19.40
C ARG A 64 1.22 -53.52 -17.95
N ASN A 65 0.73 -54.57 -17.26
CA ASN A 65 1.04 -54.81 -15.83
C ASN A 65 2.55 -54.80 -15.51
N LYS A 66 3.37 -55.47 -16.34
CA LYS A 66 4.83 -55.48 -16.14
C LYS A 66 5.47 -54.09 -16.22
N VAL A 67 4.94 -53.23 -17.09
CA VAL A 67 5.42 -51.85 -17.23
C VAL A 67 4.97 -51.01 -16.04
N TYR A 68 3.74 -51.21 -15.58
CA TYR A 68 3.24 -50.57 -14.35
C TYR A 68 4.08 -50.94 -13.13
N GLU A 69 4.39 -52.22 -12.92
CA GLU A 69 5.25 -52.68 -11.81
C GLU A 69 6.63 -52.01 -11.84
N LYS A 70 7.25 -51.90 -13.02
CA LYS A 70 8.54 -51.23 -13.19
C LYS A 70 8.48 -49.72 -12.96
N LEU A 71 7.41 -49.06 -13.40
CA LEU A 71 7.18 -47.64 -13.10
C LEU A 71 7.00 -47.42 -11.59
N ALA A 72 6.28 -48.31 -10.89
CA ALA A 72 6.12 -48.23 -9.45
C ALA A 72 7.44 -48.45 -8.69
N GLU A 73 8.30 -49.35 -9.17
CA GLU A 73 9.65 -49.55 -8.64
C GLU A 73 10.51 -48.28 -8.80
N ALA A 74 10.52 -47.70 -10.00
CA ALA A 74 11.23 -46.44 -10.27
C ALA A 74 10.68 -45.28 -9.42
N GLN A 75 9.36 -45.22 -9.24
CA GLN A 75 8.73 -44.21 -8.40
C GLN A 75 9.11 -44.37 -6.93
N THR A 76 9.11 -45.59 -6.40
CA THR A 76 9.52 -45.88 -5.02
C THR A 76 10.97 -45.43 -4.79
N ALA A 77 11.86 -45.71 -5.75
CA ALA A 77 13.24 -45.23 -5.70
C ALA A 77 13.31 -43.69 -5.74
N ALA A 78 12.51 -43.03 -6.58
CA ALA A 78 12.45 -41.57 -6.65
C ALA A 78 11.91 -40.94 -5.35
N GLU A 79 10.87 -41.52 -4.73
CA GLU A 79 10.32 -41.07 -3.45
C GLU A 79 11.34 -41.23 -2.31
N ALA A 80 12.14 -42.30 -2.34
CA ALA A 80 13.28 -42.50 -1.45
C ALA A 80 14.47 -41.57 -1.75
N LYS A 81 14.36 -40.67 -2.75
CA LYS A 81 15.41 -39.79 -3.26
C LYS A 81 16.62 -40.52 -3.84
N ASP A 82 16.46 -41.80 -4.17
CA ASP A 82 17.45 -42.58 -4.93
C ASP A 82 17.31 -42.27 -6.43
N TRP A 83 17.71 -41.06 -6.80
CA TRP A 83 17.59 -40.55 -8.17
C TRP A 83 18.42 -41.34 -9.18
N LYS A 84 19.48 -42.00 -8.72
CA LYS A 84 20.35 -42.80 -9.60
C LYS A 84 19.65 -44.11 -9.95
N ASN A 85 19.15 -44.83 -8.95
CA ASN A 85 18.41 -46.07 -9.18
C ASN A 85 17.13 -45.82 -9.96
N ALA A 86 16.34 -44.81 -9.58
CA ALA A 86 15.11 -44.45 -10.29
C ALA A 86 15.36 -44.19 -11.78
N ARG A 87 16.42 -43.44 -12.12
CA ARG A 87 16.81 -43.21 -13.52
C ARG A 87 17.27 -44.49 -14.21
N GLY A 88 18.08 -45.32 -13.56
CA GLY A 88 18.53 -46.60 -14.13
C GLY A 88 17.36 -47.50 -14.52
N ILE A 89 16.35 -47.61 -13.65
CA ILE A 89 15.13 -48.39 -13.97
C ILE A 89 14.41 -47.81 -15.19
N LEU A 90 14.31 -46.49 -15.30
CA LEU A 90 13.67 -45.84 -16.44
C LEU A 90 14.49 -45.98 -17.74
N ASP A 91 15.82 -45.92 -17.65
CA ASP A 91 16.74 -46.09 -18.79
C ASP A 91 16.55 -47.52 -19.36
N ASP A 92 16.56 -48.54 -18.48
CA ASP A 92 16.30 -49.94 -18.83
C ASP A 92 14.92 -50.13 -19.49
N MET A 93 13.91 -49.36 -19.08
CA MET A 93 12.58 -49.40 -19.66
C MET A 93 12.57 -48.87 -21.10
N ILE A 94 13.28 -47.78 -21.39
CA ILE A 94 13.38 -47.17 -22.73
C ILE A 94 14.18 -48.03 -23.70
N ASP A 95 15.24 -48.68 -23.23
CA ASP A 95 16.13 -49.50 -24.06
C ASP A 95 15.46 -50.82 -24.54
N ASN A 96 14.28 -51.16 -23.99
CA ASN A 96 13.51 -52.30 -24.45
C ASN A 96 13.03 -52.14 -25.91
N SER A 97 13.29 -53.17 -26.72
CA SER A 97 12.94 -53.20 -28.14
C SER A 97 11.98 -54.36 -28.50
N GLY A 98 11.47 -54.35 -29.74
CA GLY A 98 10.58 -55.38 -30.26
C GLY A 98 9.26 -55.48 -29.47
N LYS A 99 8.84 -56.70 -29.09
CA LYS A 99 7.60 -56.92 -28.31
C LYS A 99 7.61 -56.28 -26.92
N ARG A 100 8.80 -55.91 -26.40
CA ARG A 100 8.97 -55.23 -25.12
C ARG A 100 9.01 -53.72 -25.25
N ALA A 101 9.06 -53.18 -26.46
CA ALA A 101 9.01 -51.74 -26.68
C ALA A 101 7.75 -51.14 -26.06
N LEU A 102 7.90 -49.98 -25.43
CA LEU A 102 6.81 -49.27 -24.78
C LEU A 102 5.84 -48.71 -25.83
N ASN A 103 4.55 -48.79 -25.55
CA ASN A 103 3.57 -48.04 -26.33
C ASN A 103 3.60 -46.55 -25.96
N SER A 104 2.89 -45.71 -26.70
CA SER A 104 2.95 -44.25 -26.51
C SER A 104 2.50 -43.79 -25.11
N TYR A 105 1.48 -44.43 -24.53
CA TYR A 105 1.01 -44.12 -23.18
C TYR A 105 2.03 -44.55 -22.12
N GLU A 106 2.61 -45.73 -22.26
CA GLU A 106 3.68 -46.23 -21.38
C GLU A 106 4.91 -45.33 -21.44
N LEU A 107 5.33 -44.95 -22.64
CA LEU A 107 6.47 -44.07 -22.88
C LEU A 107 6.22 -42.66 -22.33
N ALA A 108 4.98 -42.16 -22.43
CA ALA A 108 4.57 -40.91 -21.80
C ALA A 108 4.73 -40.96 -20.28
N ASN A 109 4.34 -42.06 -19.61
CA ASN A 109 4.51 -42.21 -18.17
C ASN A 109 5.98 -42.27 -17.76
N VAL A 110 6.82 -42.96 -18.54
CA VAL A 110 8.28 -42.97 -18.32
C VAL A 110 8.85 -41.55 -18.39
N TYR A 111 8.55 -40.80 -19.46
CA TYR A 111 9.02 -39.42 -19.58
C TYR A 111 8.45 -38.50 -18.50
N ASN A 112 7.23 -38.74 -18.03
CA ASN A 112 6.66 -38.01 -16.91
C ASN A 112 7.47 -38.22 -15.62
N LEU A 113 7.90 -39.46 -15.35
CA LEU A 113 8.73 -39.76 -14.17
C LEU A 113 10.16 -39.20 -14.31
N TYR A 114 10.77 -39.23 -15.50
CA TYR A 114 12.02 -38.49 -15.74
C TYR A 114 11.86 -37.01 -15.44
N ALA A 115 10.75 -36.41 -15.89
CA ALA A 115 10.48 -35.00 -15.67
C ALA A 115 10.38 -34.68 -14.18
N PHE A 116 9.72 -35.53 -13.39
CA PHE A 116 9.68 -35.43 -11.94
C PHE A 116 11.06 -35.55 -11.29
N ILE A 117 11.87 -36.54 -11.69
CA ILE A 117 13.21 -36.73 -11.12
C ILE A 117 14.07 -35.50 -11.40
N HIS A 118 14.07 -35.02 -12.65
CA HIS A 118 14.81 -33.81 -13.03
C HIS A 118 14.32 -32.56 -12.31
N TYR A 119 13.00 -32.41 -12.15
CA TYR A 119 12.42 -31.32 -11.39
C TYR A 119 12.84 -31.34 -9.92
N SER A 120 12.86 -32.54 -9.31
CA SER A 120 13.20 -32.73 -7.88
C SER A 120 14.66 -32.41 -7.56
N VAL A 121 15.53 -32.43 -8.56
CA VAL A 121 16.94 -32.00 -8.44
C VAL A 121 17.18 -30.63 -9.10
N GLU A 122 16.10 -29.87 -9.33
CA GLU A 122 16.11 -28.51 -9.90
C GLU A 122 16.73 -28.40 -11.31
N ASP A 123 16.87 -29.52 -12.03
CA ASP A 123 17.29 -29.55 -13.43
C ASP A 123 16.08 -29.27 -14.35
N TYR A 124 15.60 -28.03 -14.30
CA TYR A 124 14.41 -27.60 -15.03
C TYR A 124 14.54 -27.72 -16.55
N ASN A 125 15.76 -27.62 -17.08
CA ASN A 125 16.02 -27.81 -18.51
C ASN A 125 15.74 -29.25 -18.95
N LYS A 126 16.28 -30.24 -18.22
CA LYS A 126 16.00 -31.64 -18.52
C LYS A 126 14.56 -32.02 -18.21
N ALA A 127 13.97 -31.49 -17.13
CA ALA A 127 12.57 -31.71 -16.80
C ALA A 127 11.66 -31.24 -17.95
N LEU A 128 11.89 -30.04 -18.47
CA LEU A 128 11.15 -29.49 -19.59
C LEU A 128 11.38 -30.29 -20.88
N GLY A 129 12.61 -30.79 -21.10
CA GLY A 129 12.92 -31.77 -22.14
C GLY A 129 12.05 -33.01 -22.07
N ALA A 130 11.93 -33.62 -20.89
CA ALA A 130 11.14 -34.82 -20.65
C ALA A 130 9.62 -34.56 -20.83
N TYR A 131 9.08 -33.47 -20.26
CA TYR A 131 7.67 -33.11 -20.47
C TYR A 131 7.32 -32.82 -21.94
N ARG A 132 8.23 -32.23 -22.72
CA ARG A 132 8.01 -32.09 -24.18
C ARG A 132 7.91 -33.45 -24.87
N LYS A 133 8.68 -34.44 -24.44
CA LYS A 133 8.60 -35.81 -24.97
C LYS A 133 7.28 -36.49 -24.60
N VAL A 134 6.70 -36.18 -23.43
CA VAL A 134 5.33 -36.62 -23.06
C VAL A 134 4.30 -36.09 -24.06
N VAL A 135 4.28 -34.77 -24.28
CA VAL A 135 3.31 -34.12 -25.18
C VAL A 135 3.50 -34.52 -26.65
N ALA A 136 4.70 -34.96 -27.03
CA ALA A 136 4.99 -35.48 -28.36
C ALA A 136 4.46 -36.91 -28.60
N GLN A 137 4.03 -37.63 -27.56
CA GLN A 137 3.51 -38.98 -27.72
C GLN A 137 2.12 -38.97 -28.38
N PRO A 138 1.88 -39.81 -29.40
CA PRO A 138 0.55 -39.96 -29.98
C PRO A 138 -0.40 -40.66 -29.00
N ASP A 139 -1.70 -40.40 -29.13
CA ASP A 139 -2.75 -41.15 -28.43
C ASP A 139 -2.60 -41.23 -26.89
N ILE A 140 -2.07 -40.16 -26.28
CA ILE A 140 -2.08 -40.00 -24.82
C ILE A 140 -3.43 -39.48 -24.31
N PRO A 141 -3.80 -39.78 -23.05
CA PRO A 141 -5.03 -39.24 -22.47
C PRO A 141 -5.07 -37.71 -22.53
N LEU A 142 -6.21 -37.15 -22.93
CA LEU A 142 -6.38 -35.69 -23.06
C LEU A 142 -6.02 -34.96 -21.76
N ALA A 143 -6.44 -35.50 -20.61
CA ALA A 143 -6.10 -34.94 -19.30
C ALA A 143 -4.58 -34.89 -19.06
N MET A 144 -3.84 -35.92 -19.48
CA MET A 144 -2.39 -35.96 -19.36
C MET A 144 -1.73 -34.89 -20.25
N GLU A 145 -2.20 -34.75 -21.49
CA GLU A 145 -1.70 -33.71 -22.40
C GLU A 145 -1.95 -32.31 -21.83
N VAL A 146 -3.19 -32.04 -21.38
CA VAL A 146 -3.60 -30.74 -20.82
C VAL A 146 -2.76 -30.42 -19.58
N ASN A 147 -2.63 -31.34 -18.62
CA ASN A 147 -1.83 -31.09 -17.42
C ASN A 147 -0.36 -30.87 -17.77
N THR A 148 0.22 -31.71 -18.63
CA THR A 148 1.63 -31.60 -19.01
C THR A 148 1.95 -30.27 -19.72
N ARG A 149 1.08 -29.83 -20.63
CA ARG A 149 1.24 -28.53 -21.30
C ARG A 149 1.20 -27.37 -20.31
N TYR A 150 0.36 -27.45 -19.27
CA TYR A 150 0.33 -26.45 -18.20
C TYR A 150 1.65 -26.43 -17.43
N THR A 151 2.16 -27.60 -17.04
CA THR A 151 3.45 -27.73 -16.33
C THR A 151 4.62 -27.18 -17.15
N ILE A 152 4.66 -27.44 -18.46
CA ILE A 152 5.68 -26.86 -19.37
C ILE A 152 5.65 -25.32 -19.29
N SER A 153 4.45 -24.71 -19.30
CA SER A 153 4.34 -23.25 -19.20
C SER A 153 4.84 -22.73 -17.85
N GLN A 154 4.52 -23.40 -16.74
CA GLN A 154 4.99 -23.05 -15.40
C GLN A 154 6.51 -23.17 -15.29
N LEU A 155 7.11 -24.22 -15.87
CA LEU A 155 8.57 -24.39 -15.88
C LEU A 155 9.30 -23.30 -16.66
N TYR A 156 8.72 -22.81 -17.75
CA TYR A 156 9.28 -21.64 -18.43
C TYR A 156 9.20 -20.39 -17.53
N PHE A 157 8.11 -20.20 -16.80
CA PHE A 157 8.01 -19.08 -15.85
C PHE A 157 8.97 -19.20 -14.66
N VAL A 158 9.19 -20.40 -14.12
CA VAL A 158 10.20 -20.66 -13.08
C VAL A 158 11.61 -20.32 -13.56
N GLN A 159 11.91 -20.60 -14.83
CA GLN A 159 13.18 -20.26 -15.47
C GLN A 159 13.26 -18.83 -15.99
N GLU A 160 12.27 -17.98 -15.67
CA GLU A 160 12.16 -16.59 -16.14
C GLU A 160 12.15 -16.44 -17.68
N GLU A 161 11.82 -17.51 -18.39
CA GLU A 161 11.67 -17.57 -19.84
C GLU A 161 10.27 -17.06 -20.24
N TRP A 162 9.97 -15.81 -19.86
CA TRP A 162 8.61 -15.25 -19.84
C TRP A 162 7.88 -15.39 -21.18
N LYS A 163 8.55 -15.09 -22.30
CA LYS A 163 7.95 -15.18 -23.64
C LYS A 163 7.57 -16.62 -23.99
N LYS A 164 8.45 -17.59 -23.71
CA LYS A 164 8.20 -19.02 -23.95
C LYS A 164 7.09 -19.54 -23.04
N GLY A 165 7.06 -19.09 -21.78
CA GLY A 165 6.00 -19.43 -20.83
C GLY A 165 4.62 -18.92 -21.27
N ILE A 166 4.54 -17.67 -21.72
CA ILE A 166 3.32 -17.08 -22.31
C ILE A 166 2.87 -17.89 -23.52
N GLU A 167 3.78 -18.17 -24.46
CA GLU A 167 3.46 -18.94 -25.66
C GLU A 167 2.95 -20.34 -25.31
N ALA A 168 3.66 -21.07 -24.45
CA ALA A 168 3.26 -22.39 -23.98
C ALA A 168 1.89 -22.38 -23.29
N LEU A 169 1.63 -21.37 -22.45
CA LEU A 169 0.35 -21.21 -21.76
C LEU A 169 -0.79 -20.89 -22.73
N LEU A 170 -0.54 -20.08 -23.76
CA LEU A 170 -1.52 -19.82 -24.82
C LEU A 170 -1.84 -21.06 -25.64
N GLN A 171 -0.86 -21.95 -25.90
CA GLN A 171 -1.13 -23.24 -26.53
C GLN A 171 -1.97 -24.14 -25.61
N TRP A 172 -1.70 -24.14 -24.30
CA TRP A 172 -2.51 -24.84 -23.33
C TRP A 172 -3.96 -24.34 -23.31
N PHE A 173 -4.19 -23.03 -23.38
CA PHE A 173 -5.54 -22.44 -23.46
C PHE A 173 -6.37 -22.94 -24.66
N LYS A 174 -5.74 -23.39 -25.74
CA LYS A 174 -6.45 -23.93 -26.92
C LYS A 174 -7.06 -25.32 -26.69
N VAL A 175 -6.48 -26.10 -25.78
CA VAL A 175 -6.90 -27.48 -25.51
C VAL A 175 -7.63 -27.64 -24.16
N ALA A 176 -7.59 -26.62 -23.31
CA ALA A 176 -8.27 -26.61 -22.03
C ALA A 176 -9.75 -26.20 -22.19
N GLU A 177 -10.68 -27.12 -21.93
CA GLU A 177 -12.13 -26.87 -22.06
C GLU A 177 -12.66 -25.81 -21.08
N ASN A 178 -12.16 -25.81 -19.83
CA ASN A 178 -12.60 -24.92 -18.76
C ASN A 178 -11.40 -24.37 -17.99
N PRO A 179 -10.63 -23.44 -18.57
CA PRO A 179 -9.46 -22.88 -17.90
C PRO A 179 -9.84 -22.25 -16.55
N PRO A 180 -9.14 -22.57 -15.44
CA PRO A 180 -9.44 -21.97 -14.16
C PRO A 180 -8.92 -20.52 -14.11
N ALA A 181 -9.51 -19.68 -13.25
CA ALA A 181 -9.11 -18.28 -13.10
C ALA A 181 -7.60 -18.10 -12.84
N ASN A 182 -6.98 -19.02 -12.08
CA ASN A 182 -5.54 -19.00 -11.81
C ASN A 182 -4.69 -19.03 -13.10
N ALA A 183 -5.15 -19.69 -14.17
CA ALA A 183 -4.42 -19.73 -15.44
C ALA A 183 -4.39 -18.35 -16.11
N TYR A 184 -5.49 -17.59 -16.03
CA TYR A 184 -5.50 -16.20 -16.51
C TYR A 184 -4.60 -15.30 -15.65
N VAL A 185 -4.54 -15.50 -14.33
CA VAL A 185 -3.60 -14.76 -13.47
C VAL A 185 -2.15 -15.09 -13.81
N LEU A 186 -1.83 -16.35 -14.07
CA LEU A 186 -0.49 -16.75 -14.51
C LEU A 186 -0.12 -16.09 -15.85
N LEU A 187 -1.06 -16.05 -16.80
CA LEU A 187 -0.87 -15.35 -18.08
C LEU A 187 -0.69 -13.84 -17.87
N SER A 188 -1.45 -13.24 -16.95
CA SER A 188 -1.31 -11.84 -16.55
C SER A 188 0.08 -11.53 -16.01
N GLN A 189 0.60 -12.39 -15.11
CA GLN A 189 1.94 -12.27 -14.55
C GLN A 189 3.02 -12.40 -15.63
N GLY A 190 2.87 -13.35 -16.56
CA GLY A 190 3.77 -13.46 -17.72
C GLY A 190 3.82 -12.17 -18.52
N TYR A 191 2.66 -11.61 -18.89
CA TYR A 191 2.58 -10.34 -19.62
C TYR A 191 3.15 -9.16 -18.83
N TYR A 192 2.94 -9.14 -17.51
CA TYR A 192 3.52 -8.15 -16.62
C TYR A 192 5.05 -8.14 -16.68
N GLN A 193 5.69 -9.31 -16.64
CA GLN A 193 7.16 -9.42 -16.68
C GLN A 193 7.77 -8.91 -17.98
N ILE A 194 7.06 -9.06 -19.11
CA ILE A 194 7.47 -8.49 -20.40
C ILE A 194 6.94 -7.07 -20.64
N LYS A 195 6.39 -6.43 -19.60
CA LYS A 195 5.85 -5.06 -19.61
C LYS A 195 4.68 -4.84 -20.58
N ASP A 196 3.97 -5.89 -20.96
CA ASP A 196 2.70 -5.78 -21.70
C ASP A 196 1.55 -5.61 -20.69
N TYR A 197 1.49 -4.42 -20.08
CA TYR A 197 0.52 -4.14 -19.02
C TYR A 197 -0.93 -4.15 -19.49
N THR A 198 -1.17 -3.90 -20.77
CA THR A 198 -2.52 -3.99 -21.35
C THR A 198 -3.00 -5.44 -21.34
N LYS A 199 -2.20 -6.39 -21.84
CA LYS A 199 -2.59 -7.81 -21.78
C LYS A 199 -2.55 -8.36 -20.37
N ALA A 200 -1.64 -7.88 -19.52
CA ALA A 200 -1.63 -8.25 -18.11
C ALA A 200 -2.97 -7.88 -17.45
N LEU A 201 -3.43 -6.65 -17.66
CA LEU A 201 -4.66 -6.14 -17.06
C LEU A 201 -5.88 -6.94 -17.51
N ILE A 202 -6.05 -7.13 -18.83
CA ILE A 202 -7.16 -7.91 -19.41
C ILE A 202 -7.27 -9.30 -18.74
N ASN A 203 -6.14 -9.96 -18.53
CA ASN A 203 -6.12 -11.32 -17.99
C ASN A 203 -6.41 -11.38 -16.48
N VAL A 204 -5.89 -10.45 -15.66
CA VAL A 204 -6.23 -10.43 -14.22
C VAL A 204 -7.69 -10.03 -14.00
N GLU A 205 -8.23 -9.12 -14.81
CA GLU A 205 -9.65 -8.76 -14.75
C GLU A 205 -10.55 -9.92 -15.14
N LYS A 206 -10.17 -10.71 -16.16
CA LYS A 206 -10.89 -11.94 -16.51
C LYS A 206 -10.95 -12.89 -15.31
N ALA A 207 -9.83 -13.10 -14.62
CA ALA A 207 -9.79 -13.95 -13.44
C ALA A 207 -10.68 -13.44 -12.29
N ILE A 208 -10.69 -12.13 -12.05
CA ILE A 208 -11.55 -11.46 -11.07
C ILE A 208 -13.04 -11.67 -11.44
N SER A 209 -13.40 -11.39 -12.70
CA SER A 209 -14.78 -11.54 -13.21
C SER A 209 -15.29 -12.97 -13.03
N MET A 210 -14.47 -13.98 -13.37
CA MET A 210 -14.85 -15.39 -13.22
C MET A 210 -15.18 -15.80 -11.79
N TYR A 211 -14.61 -15.13 -10.78
CA TYR A 211 -14.96 -15.37 -9.38
C TYR A 211 -16.22 -14.61 -8.99
N MET A 212 -16.33 -13.34 -9.38
CA MET A 212 -17.50 -12.49 -9.09
C MET A 212 -18.78 -13.06 -9.72
N GLU A 213 -18.74 -13.53 -10.97
CA GLU A 213 -19.85 -14.19 -11.66
C GLU A 213 -20.37 -15.45 -10.94
N LYS A 214 -19.51 -16.08 -10.13
CA LYS A 214 -19.84 -17.26 -9.32
C LYS A 214 -20.21 -16.90 -7.88
N GLY A 215 -20.40 -15.62 -7.57
CA GLY A 215 -20.64 -15.13 -6.21
C GLY A 215 -19.48 -15.38 -5.24
N LYS A 216 -18.26 -15.63 -5.76
CA LYS A 216 -17.06 -15.86 -4.95
C LYS A 216 -16.25 -14.59 -4.83
N THR A 217 -15.63 -14.37 -3.67
CA THR A 217 -14.70 -13.27 -3.46
C THR A 217 -13.37 -13.53 -4.18
N PRO A 218 -12.95 -12.69 -5.14
CA PRO A 218 -11.64 -12.82 -5.79
C PRO A 218 -10.51 -12.62 -4.79
N LYS A 219 -9.39 -13.31 -5.01
CA LYS A 219 -8.24 -13.25 -4.08
C LYS A 219 -7.67 -11.83 -4.01
N GLU A 220 -7.30 -11.39 -2.81
CA GLU A 220 -6.72 -10.07 -2.55
C GLU A 220 -5.52 -9.74 -3.46
N GLN A 221 -4.67 -10.72 -3.75
CA GLN A 221 -3.51 -10.56 -4.63
C GLN A 221 -3.87 -10.20 -6.08
N TRP A 222 -5.04 -10.64 -6.57
CA TRP A 222 -5.49 -10.33 -7.93
C TRP A 222 -5.92 -8.88 -8.04
N TYR A 223 -6.65 -8.38 -7.03
CA TYR A 223 -6.97 -6.97 -6.94
C TYR A 223 -5.71 -6.10 -6.78
N ASN A 224 -4.74 -6.53 -5.99
CA ASN A 224 -3.46 -5.82 -5.88
C ASN A 224 -2.71 -5.72 -7.22
N LEU A 225 -2.69 -6.81 -8.01
CA LEU A 225 -2.13 -6.81 -9.36
C LEU A 225 -2.91 -5.88 -10.29
N ALA A 226 -4.24 -5.95 -10.30
CA ALA A 226 -5.09 -5.06 -11.10
C ALA A 226 -4.88 -3.58 -10.71
N ARG A 227 -4.87 -3.25 -9.42
CA ARG A 227 -4.59 -1.89 -8.92
C ARG A 227 -3.25 -1.38 -9.42
N PHE A 228 -2.20 -2.20 -9.29
CA PHE A 228 -0.87 -1.84 -9.76
C PHE A 228 -0.88 -1.55 -11.27
N LEU A 229 -1.50 -2.42 -12.06
CA LEU A 229 -1.54 -2.29 -13.53
C LEU A 229 -2.35 -1.05 -13.95
N TYR A 230 -3.46 -0.75 -13.28
CA TYR A 230 -4.21 0.48 -13.51
C TYR A 230 -3.38 1.73 -13.19
N PHE A 231 -2.70 1.73 -12.05
CA PHE A 231 -1.86 2.84 -11.63
C PHE A 231 -0.69 3.08 -12.60
N ASP A 232 0.02 2.03 -13.03
CA ASP A 232 1.14 2.15 -13.98
C ASP A 232 0.68 2.68 -15.35
N LYS A 233 -0.54 2.32 -15.76
CA LYS A 233 -1.19 2.87 -16.95
C LYS A 233 -1.74 4.30 -16.76
N ASN A 234 -1.48 4.94 -15.62
CA ASN A 234 -2.03 6.24 -15.21
C ASN A 234 -3.57 6.29 -15.18
N ASP A 235 -4.23 5.14 -15.05
CA ASP A 235 -5.67 5.04 -14.89
C ASP A 235 -6.03 5.06 -13.40
N VAL A 236 -5.85 6.24 -12.80
CA VAL A 236 -6.12 6.49 -11.38
C VAL A 236 -7.58 6.21 -11.01
N PRO A 237 -8.60 6.57 -11.82
CA PRO A 237 -10.00 6.25 -11.49
C PRO A 237 -10.26 4.76 -11.28
N ASN A 238 -9.75 3.89 -12.16
CA ASN A 238 -9.91 2.45 -11.96
C ASN A 238 -9.02 1.90 -10.83
N ALA A 239 -7.84 2.45 -10.61
CA ALA A 239 -7.02 2.09 -9.44
C ALA A 239 -7.76 2.38 -8.13
N VAL A 240 -8.45 3.52 -8.03
CA VAL A 240 -9.33 3.89 -6.91
C VAL A 240 -10.49 2.91 -6.77
N ARG A 241 -11.19 2.59 -7.86
CA ARG A 241 -12.28 1.59 -7.84
C ARG A 241 -11.81 0.23 -7.32
N VAL A 242 -10.62 -0.21 -7.73
CA VAL A 242 -10.04 -1.47 -7.22
C VAL A 242 -9.65 -1.37 -5.74
N LEU A 243 -9.17 -0.22 -5.27
CA LEU A 243 -8.93 0.02 -3.85
C LEU A 243 -10.21 -0.02 -3.01
N GLU A 244 -11.31 0.52 -3.53
CA GLU A 244 -12.62 0.45 -2.88
C GLU A 244 -13.10 -1.01 -2.75
N GLU A 245 -12.95 -1.84 -3.79
CA GLU A 245 -13.22 -3.28 -3.71
C GLU A 245 -12.29 -4.01 -2.74
N LEU A 246 -10.99 -3.65 -2.69
CA LEU A 246 -10.05 -4.16 -1.70
C LEU A 246 -10.50 -3.82 -0.28
N LEU A 247 -10.99 -2.61 -0.02
CA LEU A 247 -11.47 -2.21 1.30
C LEU A 247 -12.78 -2.91 1.68
N LYS A 248 -13.64 -3.19 0.71
CA LYS A 248 -14.89 -3.93 0.92
C LYS A 248 -14.65 -5.36 1.39
N TYR A 249 -13.72 -6.08 0.78
CA TYR A 249 -13.47 -7.50 1.09
C TYR A 249 -12.27 -7.75 2.00
N TYR A 250 -11.28 -6.86 2.00
CA TYR A 250 -9.99 -7.00 2.67
C TYR A 250 -9.56 -5.69 3.36
N PRO A 251 -10.36 -5.16 4.31
CA PRO A 251 -10.09 -3.87 4.93
C PRO A 251 -8.74 -3.87 5.67
N LYS A 252 -7.80 -3.04 5.20
CA LYS A 252 -6.46 -2.89 5.77
C LYS A 252 -6.04 -1.42 5.79
N LYS A 253 -5.29 -1.02 6.82
CA LYS A 253 -4.67 0.30 6.97
C LYS A 253 -4.08 0.84 5.66
N GLN A 254 -3.24 0.02 5.02
CA GLN A 254 -2.52 0.40 3.82
C GLN A 254 -3.43 0.81 2.66
N TYR A 255 -4.62 0.23 2.55
CA TYR A 255 -5.57 0.56 1.48
C TYR A 255 -6.30 1.87 1.77
N TRP A 256 -6.68 2.13 3.02
CA TRP A 256 -7.25 3.43 3.41
C TRP A 256 -6.27 4.58 3.19
N VAL A 257 -5.00 4.42 3.60
CA VAL A 257 -3.96 5.43 3.42
C VAL A 257 -3.69 5.68 1.93
N GLN A 258 -3.59 4.62 1.12
CA GLN A 258 -3.43 4.76 -0.34
C GLN A 258 -4.63 5.44 -0.98
N LEU A 259 -5.85 5.05 -0.60
CA LEU A 259 -7.08 5.63 -1.12
C LEU A 259 -7.17 7.13 -0.80
N SER A 260 -6.83 7.51 0.43
CA SER A 260 -6.72 8.91 0.84
C SER A 260 -5.77 9.71 -0.07
N HIS A 261 -4.55 9.20 -0.30
CA HIS A 261 -3.59 9.88 -1.17
C HIS A 261 -4.13 10.03 -2.60
N MET A 262 -4.73 8.98 -3.15
CA MET A 262 -5.32 9.03 -4.51
C MET A 262 -6.48 10.02 -4.60
N TYR A 263 -7.34 10.13 -3.58
CA TYR A 263 -8.37 11.16 -3.55
C TYR A 263 -7.78 12.57 -3.47
N GLY A 264 -6.70 12.77 -2.71
CA GLY A 264 -5.98 14.04 -2.65
C GLY A 264 -5.41 14.45 -4.02
N GLU A 265 -4.81 13.52 -4.76
CA GLU A 265 -4.32 13.77 -6.13
C GLU A 265 -5.44 14.13 -7.11
N GLN A 266 -6.65 13.62 -6.88
CA GLN A 266 -7.84 13.95 -7.67
C GLN A 266 -8.53 15.25 -7.22
N GLY A 267 -7.99 15.96 -6.20
CA GLY A 267 -8.65 17.14 -5.62
C GLY A 267 -9.94 16.82 -4.84
N LYS A 268 -10.15 15.55 -4.48
CA LYS A 268 -11.33 15.09 -3.73
C LYS A 268 -11.05 15.16 -2.22
N GLU A 269 -10.84 16.37 -1.72
CA GLU A 269 -10.39 16.62 -0.34
C GLU A 269 -11.32 16.03 0.73
N SER A 270 -12.64 16.12 0.57
CA SER A 270 -13.61 15.50 1.49
C SER A 270 -13.45 13.99 1.56
N TRP A 271 -13.18 13.33 0.43
CA TRP A 271 -12.97 11.88 0.37
C TRP A 271 -11.61 11.47 0.90
N GLN A 272 -10.58 12.28 0.65
CA GLN A 272 -9.26 12.12 1.24
C GLN A 272 -9.34 12.12 2.79
N LEU A 273 -10.04 13.10 3.35
CA LEU A 273 -10.29 13.20 4.78
C LEU A 273 -11.08 11.98 5.27
N ALA A 274 -12.20 11.64 4.63
CA ALA A 274 -13.05 10.52 5.03
C ALA A 274 -12.29 9.19 5.09
N ALA A 275 -11.41 8.92 4.12
CA ALA A 275 -10.59 7.71 4.11
C ALA A 275 -9.61 7.65 5.31
N MET A 276 -8.93 8.75 5.62
CA MET A 276 -7.99 8.82 6.75
C MET A 276 -8.71 8.79 8.10
N GLU A 277 -9.82 9.49 8.24
CA GLU A 277 -10.64 9.46 9.45
C GLU A 277 -11.22 8.07 9.69
N THR A 278 -11.65 7.36 8.64
CA THR A 278 -12.15 5.99 8.77
C THR A 278 -11.07 5.05 9.30
N ALA A 279 -9.84 5.14 8.76
CA ALA A 279 -8.72 4.37 9.28
C ALA A 279 -8.37 4.74 10.72
N TYR A 280 -8.41 6.03 11.07
CA TYR A 280 -8.16 6.51 12.43
C TYR A 280 -9.22 6.01 13.42
N ALA A 281 -10.50 6.12 13.06
CA ALA A 281 -11.62 5.67 13.89
C ALA A 281 -11.59 4.17 14.17
N GLN A 282 -11.08 3.37 13.23
CA GLN A 282 -10.86 1.93 13.38
C GLN A 282 -9.55 1.59 14.13
N ASN A 283 -8.84 2.57 14.69
CA ASN A 283 -7.52 2.44 15.33
C ASN A 283 -6.48 1.73 14.43
N MET A 284 -6.61 1.88 13.11
CA MET A 284 -5.67 1.28 12.16
C MET A 284 -4.36 2.06 12.05
N LEU A 285 -4.35 3.36 12.36
CA LEU A 285 -3.19 4.24 12.18
C LEU A 285 -2.19 4.10 13.35
N ASP A 286 -1.19 3.26 13.17
CA ASP A 286 -0.18 2.89 14.17
C ASP A 286 1.07 3.80 14.18
N LYS A 287 1.21 4.69 13.19
CA LYS A 287 2.32 5.67 13.15
C LYS A 287 1.84 7.05 13.55
N GLY A 288 2.59 7.72 14.43
CA GLY A 288 2.31 9.10 14.82
C GLY A 288 2.22 10.06 13.65
N THR A 289 3.01 9.86 12.60
CA THR A 289 2.93 10.66 11.37
C THR A 289 1.59 10.52 10.65
N GLU A 290 0.98 9.33 10.66
CA GLU A 290 -0.33 9.10 10.03
C GLU A 290 -1.43 9.84 10.81
N GLN A 291 -1.37 9.83 12.15
CA GLN A 291 -2.30 10.59 12.99
C GLN A 291 -2.12 12.11 12.86
N VAL A 292 -0.87 12.58 12.75
CA VAL A 292 -0.59 13.99 12.44
C VAL A 292 -1.16 14.38 11.07
N THR A 293 -1.08 13.49 10.06
CA THR A 293 -1.74 13.72 8.77
C THR A 293 -3.25 13.85 8.90
N VAL A 294 -3.93 13.01 9.71
CA VAL A 294 -5.37 13.17 9.99
C VAL A 294 -5.64 14.57 10.55
N ALA A 295 -4.86 15.02 11.53
CA ALA A 295 -5.04 16.34 12.13
C ALA A 295 -4.83 17.48 11.11
N TYR A 296 -3.88 17.36 10.19
CA TYR A 296 -3.71 18.32 9.10
C TYR A 296 -4.89 18.34 8.14
N LEU A 297 -5.41 17.17 7.74
CA LEU A 297 -6.59 17.09 6.87
C LEU A 297 -7.82 17.71 7.54
N LEU A 298 -7.99 17.47 8.84
CA LEU A 298 -9.05 18.09 9.65
C LEU A 298 -8.91 19.61 9.72
N LEU A 299 -7.69 20.13 9.91
CA LEU A 299 -7.45 21.58 9.90
C LEU A 299 -7.73 22.21 8.53
N ASN A 300 -7.34 21.52 7.45
CA ASN A 300 -7.62 22.00 6.08
C ASN A 300 -9.11 21.96 5.77
N GLY A 301 -9.86 21.02 6.35
CA GLY A 301 -11.32 20.95 6.23
C GLY A 301 -12.08 21.86 7.21
N ASP A 302 -11.41 22.80 7.88
CA ASP A 302 -12.00 23.71 8.88
C ASP A 302 -12.65 22.98 10.08
N ILE A 303 -12.07 21.85 10.49
CA ILE A 303 -12.51 21.03 11.64
C ILE A 303 -11.47 21.05 12.79
N PRO A 304 -11.13 22.22 13.34
CA PRO A 304 -9.98 22.38 14.24
C PRO A 304 -10.15 21.69 15.60
N TYR A 305 -11.37 21.55 16.10
CA TYR A 305 -11.63 20.91 17.38
C TYR A 305 -11.27 19.41 17.35
N TYR A 306 -11.67 18.70 16.30
CA TYR A 306 -11.32 17.28 16.13
C TYR A 306 -9.84 17.10 15.82
N ALA A 307 -9.21 18.00 15.06
CA ALA A 307 -7.76 18.00 14.88
C ALA A 307 -7.01 18.10 16.22
N GLY A 308 -7.47 19.01 17.10
CA GLY A 308 -6.95 19.14 18.46
C GLY A 308 -7.11 17.84 19.27
N LYS A 309 -8.26 17.17 19.17
CA LYS A 309 -8.50 15.88 19.86
C LYS A 309 -7.55 14.77 19.40
N VAL A 310 -7.32 14.64 18.09
CA VAL A 310 -6.40 13.65 17.52
C VAL A 310 -4.99 13.86 18.07
N LEU A 311 -4.49 15.09 18.00
CA LEU A 311 -3.14 15.44 18.46
C LEU A 311 -3.00 15.32 19.98
N ASP A 312 -3.98 15.76 20.76
CA ASP A 312 -3.97 15.68 22.22
C ASP A 312 -3.94 14.23 22.70
N ARG A 313 -4.77 13.36 22.09
CA ARG A 313 -4.76 11.91 22.37
C ARG A 313 -3.40 11.31 22.04
N GLY A 314 -2.92 11.51 20.81
CA GLY A 314 -1.66 10.90 20.36
C GLY A 314 -0.43 11.38 21.14
N LEU A 315 -0.41 12.64 21.58
CA LEU A 315 0.66 13.16 22.44
C LEU A 315 0.59 12.61 23.88
N LYS A 316 -0.61 12.33 24.40
CA LYS A 316 -0.80 11.77 25.74
C LYS A 316 -0.49 10.28 25.82
N ASP A 317 -0.93 9.51 24.82
CA ASP A 317 -0.66 8.07 24.73
C ASP A 317 0.71 7.75 24.12
N LYS A 318 1.46 8.79 23.72
CA LYS A 318 2.81 8.73 23.14
C LYS A 318 2.87 8.08 21.75
N SER A 319 1.74 7.86 21.08
CA SER A 319 1.73 7.43 19.68
C SER A 319 2.18 8.54 18.72
N ILE A 320 2.05 9.80 19.12
CA ILE A 320 2.64 10.97 18.45
C ILE A 320 3.83 11.48 19.25
N GLU A 321 4.97 11.66 18.58
CA GLU A 321 6.18 12.18 19.20
C GLU A 321 5.99 13.61 19.73
N ALA A 322 6.47 13.86 20.95
CA ALA A 322 6.35 15.13 21.67
C ALA A 322 7.32 16.22 21.18
N THR A 323 7.31 16.51 19.87
CA THR A 323 8.16 17.51 19.22
C THR A 323 7.58 18.92 19.35
N SER A 324 8.43 19.95 19.24
CA SER A 324 7.98 21.35 19.18
C SER A 324 6.91 21.55 18.09
N LYS A 325 7.10 20.92 16.92
CA LYS A 325 6.19 21.04 15.79
C LYS A 325 4.81 20.44 16.08
N ASN A 326 4.74 19.26 16.68
CA ASN A 326 3.45 18.62 16.97
C ASN A 326 2.67 19.39 18.05
N TYR A 327 3.34 19.95 19.05
CA TYR A 327 2.71 20.86 20.00
C TYR A 327 2.27 22.18 19.37
N GLU A 328 3.02 22.73 18.40
CA GLU A 328 2.59 23.92 17.65
C GLU A 328 1.28 23.65 16.90
N ILE A 329 1.17 22.49 16.22
CA ILE A 329 -0.06 22.12 15.49
C ILE A 329 -1.22 21.98 16.49
N LEU A 330 -1.01 21.31 17.63
CA LEU A 330 -2.02 21.17 18.68
C LEU A 330 -2.50 22.53 19.21
N GLY A 331 -1.55 23.42 19.51
CA GLY A 331 -1.85 24.77 20.00
C GLY A 331 -2.63 25.60 18.97
N ASN A 332 -2.25 25.52 17.70
CA ASN A 332 -2.97 26.18 16.61
C ASN A 332 -4.37 25.60 16.41
N ALA A 333 -4.53 24.27 16.48
CA ALA A 333 -5.83 23.62 16.37
C ALA A 333 -6.78 24.08 17.48
N TRP A 334 -6.33 24.07 18.74
CA TRP A 334 -7.15 24.58 19.83
C TRP A 334 -7.47 26.06 19.71
N ARG A 335 -6.50 26.88 19.30
CA ARG A 335 -6.74 28.31 19.10
C ARG A 335 -7.79 28.57 18.01
N GLN A 336 -7.72 27.86 16.88
CA GLN A 336 -8.71 27.98 15.80
C GLN A 336 -10.10 27.51 16.25
N ALA A 337 -10.16 26.48 17.10
CA ALA A 337 -11.39 26.01 17.73
C ALA A 337 -11.92 26.92 18.86
N GLN A 338 -11.35 28.11 19.08
CA GLN A 338 -11.67 29.02 20.20
C GLN A 338 -11.42 28.42 21.60
N GLU A 339 -10.63 27.35 21.68
CA GLU A 339 -10.26 26.66 22.91
C GLU A 339 -8.96 27.23 23.50
N VAL A 340 -8.91 28.54 23.73
CA VAL A 340 -7.70 29.27 24.12
C VAL A 340 -7.04 28.69 25.38
N LYS A 341 -7.85 28.28 26.37
CA LYS A 341 -7.37 27.62 27.60
C LYS A 341 -6.59 26.33 27.32
N LYS A 342 -6.94 25.57 26.28
CA LYS A 342 -6.22 24.37 25.84
C LYS A 342 -5.03 24.70 24.93
N ALA A 343 -5.14 25.78 24.14
CA ALA A 343 -4.08 26.23 23.25
C ALA A 343 -2.82 26.69 23.99
N ILE A 344 -2.99 27.39 25.13
CA ILE A 344 -1.88 27.93 25.93
C ILE A 344 -0.88 26.83 26.36
N PRO A 345 -1.27 25.77 27.09
CA PRO A 345 -0.30 24.76 27.52
C PRO A 345 0.35 24.00 26.36
N ALA A 346 -0.35 23.84 25.23
CA ALA A 346 0.25 23.27 24.03
C ALA A 346 1.32 24.20 23.42
N MET A 347 1.02 25.50 23.29
CA MET A 347 1.97 26.49 22.77
C MET A 347 3.15 26.74 23.72
N GLU A 348 2.95 26.66 25.04
CA GLU A 348 4.02 26.71 26.04
C GLU A 348 5.02 25.57 25.80
N LYS A 349 4.54 24.33 25.63
CA LYS A 349 5.38 23.16 25.30
C LYS A 349 6.06 23.30 23.94
N ALA A 350 5.35 23.84 22.94
CA ALA A 350 5.91 24.09 21.61
C ALA A 350 7.10 25.05 21.68
N ALA A 351 6.93 26.20 22.34
CA ALA A 351 7.96 27.23 22.47
C ALA A 351 9.12 26.78 23.38
N ALA A 352 8.85 26.03 24.44
CA ALA A 352 9.88 25.49 25.33
C ALA A 352 10.83 24.52 24.59
N LYS A 353 10.33 23.80 23.59
CA LYS A 353 11.07 22.85 22.77
C LYS A 353 11.66 23.46 21.49
N SER A 354 11.60 24.78 21.33
CA SER A 354 12.10 25.47 20.13
C SER A 354 13.21 26.46 20.44
N ASP A 355 14.16 26.53 19.51
CA ASP A 355 15.19 27.55 19.51
C ASP A 355 14.74 28.86 18.83
N ALA A 356 13.64 28.82 18.07
CA ALA A 356 13.15 29.97 17.31
C ALA A 356 12.34 30.95 18.18
N GLY A 357 12.65 32.25 18.10
CA GLY A 357 11.86 33.30 18.74
C GLY A 357 10.42 33.42 18.20
N GLU A 358 10.18 32.95 16.97
CA GLU A 358 8.86 32.95 16.32
C GLU A 358 7.78 32.24 17.16
N LEU A 359 8.11 31.09 17.79
CA LEU A 359 7.13 30.38 18.62
C LEU A 359 6.81 31.10 19.92
N TYR A 360 7.76 31.84 20.48
CA TYR A 360 7.50 32.71 21.63
C TYR A 360 6.64 33.93 21.27
N ALA A 361 6.83 34.50 20.08
CA ALA A 361 5.94 35.54 19.58
C ALA A 361 4.50 35.01 19.38
N ARG A 362 4.35 33.82 18.79
CA ARG A 362 3.04 33.15 18.62
C ARG A 362 2.37 32.81 19.95
N LEU A 363 3.12 32.24 20.89
CA LEU A 363 2.64 32.00 22.26
C LEU A 363 2.19 33.30 22.93
N GLY A 364 2.91 34.39 22.70
CA GLY A 364 2.52 35.73 23.12
C GLY A 364 1.14 36.16 22.62
N ASN A 365 0.84 35.91 21.35
CA ASN A 365 -0.48 36.16 20.78
C ASN A 365 -1.55 35.30 21.47
N VAL A 366 -1.28 34.01 21.70
CA VAL A 366 -2.24 33.11 22.36
C VAL A 366 -2.50 33.52 23.81
N TYR A 367 -1.49 34.02 24.53
CA TYR A 367 -1.70 34.61 25.84
C TYR A 367 -2.55 35.86 25.80
N LEU A 368 -2.35 36.72 24.80
CA LEU A 368 -3.18 37.92 24.63
C LEU A 368 -4.64 37.54 24.36
N ASP A 369 -4.88 36.54 23.51
CA ASP A 369 -6.23 36.00 23.23
C ASP A 369 -6.91 35.41 24.48
N GLY A 370 -6.12 35.04 25.50
CA GLY A 370 -6.60 34.53 26.79
C GLY A 370 -6.49 35.53 27.94
N ASP A 371 -6.34 36.83 27.63
CA ASP A 371 -6.21 37.93 28.60
C ASP A 371 -5.03 37.80 29.60
N HIS A 372 -4.04 36.97 29.29
CA HIS A 372 -2.83 36.81 30.09
C HIS A 372 -1.76 37.86 29.73
N PHE A 373 -2.10 39.14 29.88
CA PHE A 373 -1.31 40.27 29.35
C PHE A 373 0.17 40.26 29.78
N LYS A 374 0.45 40.00 31.07
CA LYS A 374 1.83 39.92 31.59
C LYS A 374 2.63 38.77 30.95
N LYS A 375 2.00 37.60 30.76
CA LYS A 375 2.62 36.46 30.09
C LYS A 375 2.84 36.74 28.60
N ALA A 376 1.88 37.40 27.95
CA ALA A 376 2.02 37.85 26.56
C ALA A 376 3.23 38.78 26.41
N ILE A 377 3.37 39.80 27.25
CA ILE A 377 4.52 40.72 27.28
C ILE A 377 5.83 39.94 27.42
N SER A 378 5.92 39.05 28.42
CA SER A 378 7.13 38.26 28.68
C SER A 378 7.50 37.39 27.48
N SER A 379 6.52 36.66 26.92
CA SER A 379 6.74 35.76 25.79
C SER A 379 7.17 36.52 24.52
N ILE A 380 6.52 37.64 24.19
CA ILE A 380 6.86 38.40 22.98
C ILE A 380 8.24 39.03 23.09
N ASN A 381 8.59 39.61 24.24
CA ASN A 381 9.93 40.15 24.48
C ASN A 381 11.00 39.04 24.34
N LYS A 382 10.75 37.86 24.91
CA LYS A 382 11.65 36.71 24.77
C LYS A 382 11.80 36.29 23.30
N GLY A 383 10.71 36.26 22.54
CA GLY A 383 10.73 35.96 21.11
C GLY A 383 11.54 36.96 20.29
N LEU A 384 11.32 38.26 20.53
CA LEU A 384 12.06 39.34 19.86
C LEU A 384 13.56 39.31 20.22
N ALA A 385 13.90 39.06 21.48
CA ALA A 385 15.29 38.98 21.95
C ALA A 385 16.04 37.78 21.36
N ARG A 386 15.37 36.62 21.21
CA ARG A 386 15.96 35.43 20.58
C ARG A 386 16.17 35.55 19.07
N GLY A 387 15.47 36.47 18.41
CA GLY A 387 15.51 36.62 16.95
C GLY A 387 14.78 35.50 16.20
N GLY A 388 14.85 35.52 14.86
CA GLY A 388 14.16 34.56 14.00
C GLY A 388 12.63 34.76 13.88
N VAL A 389 12.08 35.81 14.48
CA VAL A 389 10.69 36.23 14.30
C VAL A 389 10.53 36.79 12.88
N LYS A 390 9.65 36.20 12.06
CA LYS A 390 9.49 36.58 10.64
C LYS A 390 8.86 37.97 10.47
N ARG A 391 7.97 38.34 11.40
CA ARG A 391 7.26 39.63 11.44
C ARG A 391 7.47 40.32 12.78
N PRO A 392 8.68 40.84 13.04
CA PRO A 392 8.98 41.48 14.32
C PRO A 392 8.15 42.76 14.52
N ASP A 393 7.73 43.40 13.43
CA ASP A 393 6.79 44.51 13.44
C ASP A 393 5.40 44.11 13.98
N THR A 394 4.87 42.97 13.52
CA THR A 394 3.60 42.43 14.01
C THR A 394 3.71 41.97 15.47
N ALA A 395 4.80 41.31 15.84
CA ALA A 395 5.05 40.95 17.23
C ALA A 395 5.08 42.20 18.14
N ARG A 396 5.68 43.30 17.69
CA ARG A 396 5.67 44.58 18.42
C ARG A 396 4.28 45.24 18.50
N LEU A 397 3.41 45.07 17.49
CA LEU A 397 2.01 45.49 17.60
C LEU A 397 1.31 44.75 18.75
N VAL A 398 1.44 43.42 18.79
CA VAL A 398 0.84 42.59 19.84
C VAL A 398 1.43 42.94 21.21
N LEU A 399 2.74 43.21 21.28
CA LEU A 399 3.39 43.68 22.50
C LEU A 399 2.79 45.02 22.98
N GLY A 400 2.53 45.94 22.05
CA GLY A 400 1.86 47.21 22.36
C GLY A 400 0.44 47.00 22.88
N MET A 401 -0.33 46.11 22.27
CA MET A 401 -1.69 45.73 22.73
C MET A 401 -1.63 45.12 24.14
N ALA A 402 -0.68 44.22 24.39
CA ALA A 402 -0.52 43.59 25.70
C ALA A 402 -0.12 44.61 26.78
N TYR A 403 0.83 45.53 26.49
CA TYR A 403 1.15 46.63 27.40
C TYR A 403 -0.03 47.56 27.64
N PHE A 404 -0.83 47.86 26.62
CA PHE A 404 -2.00 48.71 26.76
C PHE A 404 -3.04 48.09 27.71
N ASN A 405 -3.36 46.80 27.52
CA ASN A 405 -4.30 46.08 28.38
C ASN A 405 -3.77 45.86 29.80
N ASP A 406 -2.45 45.72 29.98
CA ASP A 406 -1.80 45.73 31.30
C ASP A 406 -1.60 47.15 31.87
N LYS A 407 -2.21 48.17 31.25
CA LYS A 407 -2.17 49.60 31.65
C LYS A 407 -0.78 50.24 31.67
N GLN A 408 0.22 49.63 31.01
CA GLN A 408 1.57 50.16 30.82
C GLN A 408 1.64 51.08 29.60
N TYR A 409 0.88 52.18 29.62
CA TYR A 409 0.65 53.04 28.44
C TYR A 409 1.92 53.64 27.81
N SER A 410 2.93 53.99 28.62
CA SER A 410 4.21 54.50 28.10
C SER A 410 4.94 53.44 27.25
N LYS A 411 4.98 52.20 27.73
CA LYS A 411 5.58 51.07 26.99
C LYS A 411 4.74 50.68 25.78
N ALA A 412 3.42 50.71 25.90
CA ALA A 412 2.51 50.49 24.76
C ALA A 412 2.78 51.50 23.63
N ARG A 413 2.88 52.80 23.96
CA ARG A 413 3.24 53.86 23.01
C ARG A 413 4.57 53.58 22.30
N SER A 414 5.59 53.19 23.06
CA SER A 414 6.90 52.86 22.50
C SER A 414 6.82 51.67 21.54
N ALA A 415 6.14 50.59 21.94
CA ALA A 415 6.00 49.39 21.12
C ALA A 415 5.25 49.67 19.81
N PHE A 416 4.16 50.46 19.85
CA PHE A 416 3.44 50.86 18.65
C PHE A 416 4.28 51.76 17.73
N LYS A 417 5.05 52.71 18.27
CA LYS A 417 5.98 53.53 17.47
C LYS A 417 7.04 52.67 16.77
N GLU A 418 7.64 51.72 17.48
CA GLU A 418 8.61 50.79 16.90
C GLU A 418 7.99 49.89 15.82
N ALA A 419 6.78 49.36 16.06
CA ALA A 419 6.04 48.63 15.04
C ALA A 419 5.74 49.48 13.80
N GLY A 420 5.44 50.77 13.99
CA GLY A 420 5.10 51.71 12.93
C GLY A 420 6.28 52.14 12.04
N ARG A 421 7.52 51.77 12.38
CA ARG A 421 8.69 51.94 11.52
C ARG A 421 8.62 51.03 10.28
N ASP A 422 7.95 49.89 10.38
CA ASP A 422 7.68 49.03 9.23
C ASP A 422 6.44 49.53 8.47
N LYS A 423 6.58 49.75 7.16
CA LYS A 423 5.50 50.24 6.29
C LYS A 423 4.24 49.38 6.38
N ARG A 424 4.39 48.07 6.57
CA ARG A 424 3.29 47.09 6.61
C ARG A 424 2.45 47.20 7.89
N SER A 425 3.06 47.62 9.00
CA SER A 425 2.40 47.77 10.31
C SER A 425 2.08 49.22 10.67
N LYS A 426 2.63 50.21 9.94
CA LYS A 426 2.43 51.65 10.19
C LYS A 426 0.98 52.08 10.33
N LYS A 427 0.08 51.59 9.46
CA LYS A 427 -1.36 51.93 9.53
C LYS A 427 -1.97 51.47 10.86
N TYR A 428 -1.78 50.20 11.21
CA TYR A 428 -2.32 49.61 12.44
C TYR A 428 -1.69 50.23 13.70
N ALA A 429 -0.38 50.45 13.69
CA ALA A 429 0.33 51.15 14.77
C ALA A 429 -0.26 52.55 15.02
N ASN A 430 -0.49 53.32 13.96
CA ASN A 430 -1.08 54.66 14.06
C ASN A 430 -2.52 54.63 14.58
N GLN A 431 -3.32 53.63 14.19
CA GLN A 431 -4.67 53.44 14.72
C GLN A 431 -4.64 53.19 16.23
N TRP A 432 -3.77 52.29 16.69
CA TRP A 432 -3.59 52.02 18.12
C TRP A 432 -3.08 53.22 18.90
N LEU A 433 -2.14 53.99 18.35
CA LEU A 433 -1.64 55.22 18.97
C LEU A 433 -2.77 56.25 19.15
N LYS A 434 -3.65 56.42 18.15
CA LYS A 434 -4.82 57.30 18.22
C LYS A 434 -5.83 56.80 19.26
N TYR A 435 -6.18 55.51 19.21
CA TYR A 435 -7.12 54.89 20.13
C TYR A 435 -6.65 55.02 21.60
N MET A 436 -5.38 54.71 21.86
CA MET A 436 -4.81 54.87 23.19
C MET A 436 -4.82 56.33 23.65
N ALA A 437 -4.56 57.30 22.76
CA ALA A 437 -4.64 58.72 23.11
C ALA A 437 -6.07 59.13 23.50
N SER A 438 -7.08 58.71 22.73
CA SER A 438 -8.48 58.98 23.09
C SER A 438 -8.90 58.33 24.41
N GLU A 439 -8.44 57.10 24.68
CA GLU A 439 -8.77 56.41 25.93
C GLU A 439 -8.11 57.07 27.14
N LEU A 440 -6.85 57.52 27.01
CA LEU A 440 -6.15 58.26 28.07
C LEU A 440 -6.82 59.60 28.39
N GLU A 441 -7.25 60.35 27.36
CA GLU A 441 -8.02 61.59 27.56
C GLU A 441 -9.36 61.33 28.22
N ARG A 442 -10.07 60.26 27.82
CA ARG A 442 -11.31 59.84 28.47
C ARG A 442 -11.07 59.51 29.95
N GLN A 443 -10.05 58.73 30.28
CA GLN A 443 -9.69 58.42 31.67
C GLN A 443 -9.28 59.65 32.47
N LYS A 444 -8.63 60.63 31.84
CA LYS A 444 -8.29 61.89 32.48
C LYS A 444 -9.55 62.68 32.86
N ARG A 445 -10.50 62.86 31.93
CA ARG A 445 -11.78 63.52 32.21
C ARG A 445 -12.58 62.83 33.32
N MET A 446 -12.68 61.50 33.28
CA MET A 446 -13.36 60.75 34.34
C MET A 446 -12.72 60.89 35.73
N ARG A 447 -11.43 61.24 35.81
CA ARG A 447 -10.75 61.52 37.08
C ARG A 447 -10.90 62.97 37.53
N GLU A 448 -11.27 63.87 36.63
CA GLU A 448 -11.53 65.30 36.91
C GLU A 448 -13.00 65.55 37.30
N GLU A 449 -13.90 64.61 36.98
CA GLU A 449 -15.34 64.63 37.30
C GLU A 449 -15.69 63.94 38.65
N VAL A 450 -14.72 63.32 39.32
CA VAL A 450 -14.81 62.71 40.67
C VAL A 450 -14.03 63.57 41.64
#